data_AF-A0A7S1IFZ1-F1
#
_entry.id   AF-A0A7S1IFZ1-F1
#
_cell.length_a   1.000
_cell.length_b   1.000
_cell.length_c   1.000
_cell.angle_alpha   90.00
_cell.angle_beta   90.00
_cell.angle_gamma   90.00
#
_symmetry.space_group_name_H-M   'P 1'
#
loop_
_entity.id
_entity.type
_entity.pdbx_description
1 polymer ?
#
loop_
_entity_poly.entity_id
_entity_poly.type
_entity_poly.pdbx_seq_one_letter_code
_entity_poly.pdbx_strand_id
1 'polypeptide(L)'
;HASLSRSRSGTPVLTSPAPPSPLVHYTAWSHGTGWASPQLLCVRFCCRLWVLARRVGRVLRPDMPYEIRYNVTMANTHFLASKHLFDPDCAAFVWSLLSGSVEAMRKDIIVCSVGCRFVLDVMCRSNDRTSLPQWFGLLKQLFGNNVKGSRWFLLTCARNTHWKEMLLGSPYSEVRSAILSHLVVPCMKCASPHEVYIPAKGKMGDLPTQGPEASDLLGCSPVHGQPDDDKYAVTLFINCMIDMLKDMRYYGSRCCEFVQVFKEFASLSAKERKFLLERELISKMCCLLYGEESFHHKSSTSAVRCTDSVALISKYSKVAVATMIQVCSLLIRSCSMPQTASQFVHPPTAINSNELCSLSARDSFHFFHKPFFTLLVEHGVNPPAVMEVLIHCCWQNKLVSTNFTDLIISNLGDSCRDCNSSAFKHNLESLGFMFHVKDCMNEYRCKEVLEKFLLFLEGTKQVRPTTETCIRWLTSIVVENEHVMTWFYDHLNRFQDICNLHGWVLKTR
;
A
#
# COMPACT_ATOMS: atom_id res chain seq x y z
N HIS A 1 -53.10 59.20 34.54
CA HIS A 1 -53.45 60.63 34.52
C HIS A 1 -52.35 61.42 33.81
N ALA A 2 -52.74 62.20 32.82
CA ALA A 2 -52.01 63.30 32.16
C ALA A 2 -50.76 62.98 31.29
N SER A 3 -51.03 62.99 29.98
CA SER A 3 -50.17 63.31 28.84
C SER A 3 -49.50 64.69 28.91
N LEU A 4 -48.41 64.89 28.16
CA LEU A 4 -48.15 66.14 27.43
C LEU A 4 -47.16 65.91 26.26
N SER A 5 -47.45 66.60 25.17
CA SER A 5 -46.92 66.50 23.80
C SER A 5 -46.35 67.84 23.32
N ARG A 6 -45.58 67.81 22.20
CA ARG A 6 -45.15 68.88 21.25
C ARG A 6 -43.65 69.21 21.31
N SER A 7 -42.93 69.57 20.24
CA SER A 7 -43.17 69.61 18.78
C SER A 7 -41.84 69.96 18.07
N ARG A 8 -41.75 69.57 16.79
CA ARG A 8 -40.72 69.84 15.76
C ARG A 8 -40.04 71.21 15.71
N SER A 9 -38.75 71.21 15.34
CA SER A 9 -38.09 72.03 14.29
C SER A 9 -36.59 71.63 14.27
N GLY A 10 -35.79 71.61 13.22
CA GLY A 10 -35.90 71.80 11.77
C GLY A 10 -34.48 71.54 11.23
N THR A 11 -34.33 70.71 10.21
CA THR A 11 -33.05 70.46 9.52
C THR A 11 -33.09 71.09 8.12
N PRO A 12 -32.01 71.73 7.66
CA PRO A 12 -31.82 72.00 6.24
C PRO A 12 -31.14 70.83 5.53
N VAL A 13 -31.60 70.57 4.32
CA VAL A 13 -31.12 69.62 3.32
C VAL A 13 -30.18 70.34 2.35
N LEU A 14 -29.23 69.60 1.73
CA LEU A 14 -28.71 69.63 0.34
C LEU A 14 -27.27 69.03 0.39
N THR A 15 -26.76 68.11 -0.44
CA THR A 15 -27.11 67.55 -1.78
C THR A 15 -26.13 66.38 -2.07
N SER A 16 -26.61 65.16 -2.38
CA SER A 16 -26.62 64.50 -3.72
C SER A 16 -25.31 63.77 -4.13
N PRO A 17 -25.26 62.75 -5.02
CA PRO A 17 -26.31 61.96 -5.71
C PRO A 17 -26.17 60.42 -5.58
N ALA A 18 -27.25 59.69 -5.89
CA ALA A 18 -27.23 58.29 -6.35
C ALA A 18 -27.44 58.26 -7.88
N PRO A 19 -26.89 57.29 -8.64
CA PRO A 19 -27.72 56.19 -9.20
C PRO A 19 -26.90 54.91 -9.57
N PRO A 20 -27.41 53.93 -10.34
CA PRO A 20 -28.71 53.24 -10.33
C PRO A 20 -28.57 51.71 -10.13
N SER A 21 -29.66 51.06 -9.72
CA SER A 21 -29.84 49.60 -9.74
C SER A 21 -30.30 49.11 -11.12
N PRO A 22 -29.87 47.92 -11.59
CA PRO A 22 -30.56 47.22 -12.67
C PRO A 22 -31.44 46.10 -12.10
N LEU A 23 -32.75 46.34 -12.07
CA LEU A 23 -33.76 45.29 -12.09
C LEU A 23 -34.01 44.96 -13.57
N VAL A 24 -33.53 43.80 -14.02
CA VAL A 24 -33.95 43.24 -15.31
C VAL A 24 -35.09 42.25 -15.02
N HIS A 25 -36.28 42.65 -15.45
CA HIS A 25 -37.44 41.79 -15.61
C HIS A 25 -37.15 40.69 -16.64
N TYR A 26 -37.41 39.43 -16.30
CA TYR A 26 -37.70 38.39 -17.28
C TYR A 26 -39.04 37.75 -16.91
N THR A 27 -40.07 38.10 -17.68
CA THR A 27 -41.37 37.43 -17.73
C THR A 27 -41.43 36.54 -18.97
N ALA A 28 -41.93 35.32 -18.73
CA ALA A 28 -42.51 34.35 -19.67
C ALA A 28 -41.59 33.62 -20.66
N TRP A 29 -41.53 32.28 -20.55
CA TRP A 29 -42.21 31.38 -21.49
C TRP A 29 -42.32 29.96 -20.91
N SER A 30 -43.42 29.32 -21.29
CA SER A 30 -43.99 28.09 -20.75
C SER A 30 -43.84 26.91 -21.72
N HIS A 31 -43.87 25.70 -21.14
CA HIS A 31 -44.17 24.39 -21.74
C HIS A 31 -43.20 23.82 -22.80
N GLY A 32 -42.51 22.74 -22.41
CA GLY A 32 -41.82 21.82 -23.31
C GLY A 32 -40.96 20.85 -22.50
N THR A 33 -41.24 19.56 -22.63
CA THR A 33 -40.53 18.42 -22.02
C THR A 33 -39.01 18.55 -21.98
N GLY A 34 -38.37 18.13 -20.88
CA GLY A 34 -36.96 17.70 -20.89
C GLY A 34 -36.10 18.27 -19.76
N TRP A 35 -35.64 17.38 -18.88
CA TRP A 35 -34.38 17.43 -18.13
C TRP A 35 -33.82 18.84 -17.86
N ALA A 36 -34.05 19.35 -16.64
CA ALA A 36 -33.38 20.55 -16.17
C ALA A 36 -31.86 20.36 -16.32
N SER A 37 -31.20 21.26 -17.06
CA SER A 37 -29.76 21.17 -17.27
C SER A 37 -29.02 21.18 -15.91
N PRO A 38 -27.89 20.46 -15.76
CA PRO A 38 -27.11 20.45 -14.52
C PRO A 38 -26.74 21.86 -14.02
N GLN A 39 -26.62 22.82 -14.95
CA GLN A 39 -26.38 24.23 -14.67
C GLN A 39 -27.55 24.88 -13.91
N LEU A 40 -28.80 24.54 -14.25
CA LEU A 40 -30.00 25.08 -13.59
C LEU A 40 -30.15 24.56 -12.15
N LEU A 41 -29.71 23.32 -11.89
CA LEU A 41 -29.69 22.73 -10.56
C LEU A 41 -28.56 23.31 -9.69
N CYS A 42 -27.37 23.53 -10.26
CA CYS A 42 -26.30 24.28 -9.59
C CYS A 42 -26.75 25.69 -9.20
N VAL A 43 -27.44 26.41 -10.10
CA VAL A 43 -27.98 27.75 -9.81
C VAL A 43 -28.99 27.68 -8.66
N ARG A 44 -29.90 26.69 -8.65
CA ARG A 44 -30.86 26.52 -7.54
C ARG A 44 -30.18 26.21 -6.20
N PHE A 45 -29.13 25.38 -6.22
CA PHE A 45 -28.35 25.06 -5.02
C PHE A 45 -27.60 26.29 -4.49
N CYS A 46 -26.90 27.03 -5.36
CA CYS A 46 -26.21 28.27 -5.00
C CYS A 46 -27.17 29.36 -4.50
N CYS A 47 -28.36 29.50 -5.11
CA CYS A 47 -29.39 30.44 -4.66
C CYS A 47 -29.93 30.10 -3.26
N ARG A 48 -30.13 28.81 -2.93
CA ARG A 48 -30.56 28.38 -1.59
C ARG A 48 -29.48 28.67 -0.54
N LEU A 49 -28.22 28.39 -0.85
CA LEU A 49 -27.06 28.72 -0.01
C LEU A 49 -26.94 30.23 0.24
N TRP A 50 -27.13 31.05 -0.80
CA TRP A 50 -27.07 32.50 -0.70
C TRP A 50 -28.20 33.09 0.17
N VAL A 51 -29.44 32.59 0.04
CA VAL A 51 -30.58 33.03 0.85
C VAL A 51 -30.40 32.66 2.33
N LEU A 52 -29.81 31.50 2.63
CA LEU A 52 -29.52 31.08 4.00
C LEU A 52 -28.34 31.84 4.62
N ALA A 53 -27.25 32.07 3.87
CA ALA A 53 -26.14 32.92 4.32
C ALA A 53 -26.63 34.32 4.69
N ARG A 54 -27.58 34.87 3.91
CA ARG A 54 -28.20 36.17 4.16
C ARG A 54 -29.11 36.18 5.40
N ARG A 55 -29.67 35.03 5.81
CA ARG A 55 -30.42 34.89 7.08
C ARG A 55 -29.49 34.81 8.29
N VAL A 56 -28.34 34.14 8.18
CA VAL A 56 -27.32 34.11 9.24
C VAL A 56 -26.69 35.49 9.48
N GLY A 57 -26.46 36.26 8.41
CA GLY A 57 -25.98 37.65 8.51
C GLY A 57 -26.92 38.60 9.27
N ARG A 58 -28.20 38.26 9.45
CA ARG A 58 -29.16 39.03 10.25
C ARG A 58 -29.11 38.74 11.75
N VAL A 59 -28.42 37.67 12.17
CA VAL A 59 -28.32 37.24 13.58
C VAL A 59 -27.08 37.81 14.28
N LEU A 60 -26.11 38.32 13.51
CA LEU A 60 -24.88 38.91 14.05
C LEU A 60 -25.10 40.38 14.40
N ARG A 61 -24.82 40.75 15.67
CA ARG A 61 -25.01 42.13 16.15
C ARG A 61 -24.15 43.12 15.36
N PRO A 62 -24.68 44.31 15.01
CA PRO A 62 -23.94 45.34 14.29
C PRO A 62 -22.66 45.81 15.00
N ASP A 63 -22.59 45.60 16.32
CA ASP A 63 -21.56 46.13 17.23
C ASP A 63 -20.34 45.19 17.37
N MET A 64 -20.35 44.05 16.68
CA MET A 64 -19.28 43.03 16.74
C MET A 64 -18.08 43.45 15.86
N PRO A 65 -16.82 43.33 16.31
CA PRO A 65 -15.63 43.59 15.48
C PRO A 65 -15.67 42.86 14.15
N TYR A 66 -15.17 43.50 13.09
CA TYR A 66 -15.27 43.01 11.71
C TYR A 66 -14.63 41.64 11.54
N GLU A 67 -13.47 41.42 12.17
CA GLU A 67 -12.68 40.20 12.10
C GLU A 67 -13.44 39.01 12.68
N ILE A 68 -14.13 39.22 13.82
CA ILE A 68 -14.95 38.19 14.45
C ILE A 68 -16.17 37.88 13.58
N ARG A 69 -16.82 38.92 13.03
CA ARG A 69 -17.99 38.76 12.16
C ARG A 69 -17.64 38.04 10.85
N TYR A 70 -16.50 38.35 10.27
CA TYR A 70 -15.96 37.69 9.09
C TYR A 70 -15.66 36.22 9.38
N ASN A 71 -14.94 35.92 10.45
CA ASN A 71 -14.59 34.54 10.83
C ASN A 71 -15.84 33.70 11.15
N VAL A 72 -16.81 34.27 11.87
CA VAL A 72 -18.08 33.58 12.18
C VAL A 72 -18.92 33.37 10.92
N THR A 73 -18.94 34.34 10.00
CA THR A 73 -19.66 34.20 8.73
C THR A 73 -19.01 33.14 7.86
N MET A 74 -17.67 33.14 7.72
CA MET A 74 -16.94 32.11 6.98
C MET A 74 -17.15 30.72 7.60
N ALA A 75 -17.05 30.59 8.92
CA ALA A 75 -17.31 29.33 9.62
C ALA A 75 -18.75 28.85 9.44
N ASN A 76 -19.74 29.75 9.48
CA ASN A 76 -21.15 29.42 9.28
C ASN A 76 -21.45 29.06 7.82
N THR A 77 -20.87 29.76 6.85
CA THR A 77 -21.00 29.44 5.42
C THR A 77 -20.37 28.08 5.13
N HIS A 78 -19.19 27.80 5.70
CA HIS A 78 -18.55 26.49 5.62
C HIS A 78 -19.39 25.40 6.29
N PHE A 79 -19.94 25.66 7.48
CA PHE A 79 -20.81 24.73 8.21
C PHE A 79 -22.11 24.44 7.44
N LEU A 80 -22.77 25.46 6.89
CA LEU A 80 -23.99 25.30 6.10
C LEU A 80 -23.72 24.56 4.78
N ALA A 81 -22.63 24.89 4.09
CA ALA A 81 -22.19 24.13 2.92
C ALA A 81 -21.93 22.66 3.27
N SER A 82 -21.26 22.40 4.40
CA SER A 82 -20.97 21.06 4.89
C SER A 82 -22.23 20.29 5.34
N LYS A 83 -23.22 20.99 5.92
CA LYS A 83 -24.48 20.38 6.40
C LYS A 83 -25.32 19.82 5.25
N HIS A 84 -25.30 20.46 4.07
CA HIS A 84 -26.04 20.01 2.90
C HIS A 84 -25.31 18.93 2.08
N LEU A 85 -24.04 18.64 2.36
CA LEU A 85 -23.32 17.53 1.71
C LEU A 85 -23.89 16.16 2.10
N PHE A 86 -24.48 16.05 3.30
CA PHE A 86 -25.12 14.83 3.78
C PHE A 86 -26.63 14.77 3.48
N ASP A 87 -27.14 15.73 2.69
CA ASP A 87 -28.53 15.77 2.26
C ASP A 87 -28.79 14.67 1.22
N PRO A 88 -29.82 13.80 1.37
CA PRO A 88 -30.18 12.80 0.38
C PRO A 88 -30.39 13.38 -1.02
N ASP A 89 -30.87 14.61 -1.14
CA ASP A 89 -31.05 15.29 -2.44
C ASP A 89 -29.69 15.58 -3.11
N CYS A 90 -28.66 15.91 -2.32
CA CYS A 90 -27.30 16.12 -2.83
C CYS A 90 -26.71 14.79 -3.31
N ALA A 91 -26.85 13.73 -2.53
CA ALA A 91 -26.40 12.40 -2.91
C ALA A 91 -27.12 11.89 -4.18
N ALA A 92 -28.44 12.07 -4.30
CA ALA A 92 -29.20 11.70 -5.49
C ALA A 92 -28.78 12.50 -6.73
N PHE A 93 -28.52 13.81 -6.57
CA PHE A 93 -28.01 14.65 -7.65
C PHE A 93 -26.62 14.18 -8.13
N VAL A 94 -25.68 13.98 -7.21
CA VAL A 94 -24.32 13.53 -7.56
C VAL A 94 -24.39 12.14 -8.20
N TRP A 95 -25.21 11.23 -7.67
CA TRP A 95 -25.41 9.91 -8.27
C TRP A 95 -25.86 10.02 -9.72
N SER A 96 -26.93 10.78 -9.98
CA SER A 96 -27.47 10.99 -11.32
C SER A 96 -26.46 11.63 -12.28
N LEU A 97 -25.67 12.59 -11.79
CA LEU A 97 -24.59 13.22 -12.57
C LEU A 97 -23.53 12.19 -12.98
N LEU A 98 -23.06 11.38 -12.04
CA LEU A 98 -22.01 10.40 -12.28
C LEU A 98 -22.51 9.23 -13.13
N SER A 99 -23.70 8.69 -12.84
CA SER A 99 -24.29 7.58 -13.60
C SER A 99 -24.58 7.99 -15.05
N GLY A 100 -25.19 9.16 -15.25
CA GLY A 100 -25.43 9.71 -16.59
C GLY A 100 -24.15 9.97 -17.36
N SER A 101 -23.06 10.33 -16.68
CA SER A 101 -21.75 10.51 -17.32
C SER A 101 -21.11 9.17 -17.75
N VAL A 102 -21.28 8.12 -16.96
CA VAL A 102 -20.86 6.76 -17.35
C VAL A 102 -21.65 6.28 -18.57
N GLU A 103 -22.97 6.42 -18.55
CA GLU A 103 -23.87 6.02 -19.65
C GLU A 103 -23.56 6.79 -20.95
N ALA A 104 -23.33 8.09 -20.85
CA ALA A 104 -22.97 8.93 -21.98
C ALA A 104 -21.50 8.77 -22.43
N MET A 105 -20.71 7.90 -21.78
CA MET A 105 -19.26 7.75 -21.97
C MET A 105 -18.47 9.07 -21.84
N ARG A 106 -19.02 10.06 -21.11
CA ARG A 106 -18.37 11.35 -20.86
C ARG A 106 -17.53 11.25 -19.60
N LYS A 107 -16.24 10.97 -19.77
CA LYS A 107 -15.31 10.76 -18.67
C LYS A 107 -14.41 11.98 -18.45
N ASP A 108 -15.03 13.15 -18.33
CA ASP A 108 -14.29 14.39 -18.12
C ASP A 108 -13.66 14.43 -16.73
N ILE A 109 -12.48 15.05 -16.63
CA ILE A 109 -11.73 15.18 -15.37
C ILE A 109 -12.59 15.86 -14.30
N ILE A 110 -13.44 16.81 -14.68
CA ILE A 110 -14.34 17.52 -13.75
C ILE A 110 -15.31 16.52 -13.10
N VAL A 111 -15.96 15.66 -13.87
CA VAL A 111 -16.90 14.64 -13.37
C VAL A 111 -16.17 13.66 -12.45
N CYS A 112 -15.01 13.16 -12.87
CA CYS A 112 -14.17 12.31 -12.04
C CYS A 112 -13.80 12.99 -10.72
N SER A 113 -13.43 14.27 -10.75
CA SER A 113 -13.03 15.02 -9.57
C SER A 113 -14.17 15.25 -8.59
N VAL A 114 -15.37 15.57 -9.08
CA VAL A 114 -16.56 15.79 -8.26
C VAL A 114 -16.96 14.48 -7.59
N GLY A 115 -17.06 13.39 -8.35
CA GLY A 115 -17.42 12.09 -7.80
C GLY A 115 -16.41 11.59 -6.79
N CYS A 116 -15.12 11.76 -7.09
CA CYS A 116 -14.07 11.32 -6.19
C CYS A 116 -14.06 12.10 -4.87
N ARG A 117 -14.16 13.44 -4.92
CA ARG A 117 -14.25 14.27 -3.71
C ARG A 117 -15.51 13.96 -2.91
N PHE A 118 -16.66 13.80 -3.56
CA PHE A 118 -17.90 13.47 -2.86
C PHE A 118 -17.78 12.13 -2.12
N VAL A 119 -17.29 11.08 -2.78
CA VAL A 119 -17.17 9.77 -2.14
C VAL A 119 -16.13 9.77 -1.01
N LEU A 120 -14.97 10.41 -1.22
CA LEU A 120 -13.88 10.39 -0.24
C LEU A 120 -14.11 11.34 0.93
N ASP A 121 -14.52 12.58 0.64
CA ASP A 121 -14.64 13.62 1.66
C ASP A 121 -15.99 13.56 2.39
N VAL A 122 -17.04 13.03 1.74
CA VAL A 122 -18.40 12.95 2.32
C VAL A 122 -18.76 11.50 2.66
N MET A 123 -18.84 10.61 1.67
CA MET A 123 -19.41 9.28 1.90
C MET A 123 -18.55 8.41 2.83
N CYS A 124 -17.22 8.39 2.66
CA CYS A 124 -16.32 7.61 3.50
C CYS A 124 -16.29 8.09 4.97
N ARG A 125 -16.72 9.33 5.22
CA ARG A 125 -16.85 9.92 6.56
C ARG A 125 -18.25 9.81 7.13
N SER A 126 -19.22 9.44 6.30
CA SER A 126 -20.60 9.24 6.71
C SER A 126 -20.74 7.97 7.55
N ASN A 127 -21.78 7.92 8.40
CA ASN A 127 -22.12 6.71 9.15
C ASN A 127 -22.79 5.64 8.28
N ASP A 128 -23.38 6.02 7.14
CA ASP A 128 -24.00 5.07 6.21
C ASP A 128 -22.95 4.44 5.29
N ARG A 129 -22.53 3.22 5.65
CA ARG A 129 -21.57 2.43 4.87
C ARG A 129 -22.25 1.46 3.90
N THR A 130 -23.57 1.30 3.97
CA THR A 130 -24.30 0.33 3.14
C THR A 130 -24.29 0.72 1.67
N SER A 131 -24.29 2.03 1.40
CA SER A 131 -24.23 2.61 0.07
C SER A 131 -22.80 2.74 -0.48
N LEU A 132 -21.74 2.59 0.32
CA LEU A 132 -20.36 2.76 -0.17
C LEU A 132 -19.98 1.84 -1.34
N PRO A 133 -20.32 0.53 -1.35
CA PRO A 133 -19.95 -0.36 -2.44
C PRO A 133 -20.48 0.09 -3.81
N GLN A 134 -21.73 0.57 -3.88
CA GLN A 134 -22.31 1.06 -5.14
C GLN A 134 -21.61 2.35 -5.62
N TRP A 135 -21.24 3.25 -4.71
CA TRP A 135 -20.49 4.47 -5.04
C TRP A 135 -19.08 4.16 -5.56
N PHE A 136 -18.36 3.25 -4.91
CA PHE A 136 -17.05 2.80 -5.39
C PHE A 136 -17.16 2.02 -6.70
N GLY A 137 -18.24 1.26 -6.91
CA GLY A 137 -18.55 0.63 -8.19
C GLY A 137 -18.67 1.66 -9.32
N LEU A 138 -19.39 2.75 -9.07
CA LEU A 138 -19.56 3.84 -10.03
C LEU A 138 -18.25 4.56 -10.35
N LEU A 139 -17.44 4.87 -9.33
CA LEU A 139 -16.12 5.47 -9.57
C LEU A 139 -15.19 4.54 -10.34
N LYS A 140 -15.21 3.23 -10.04
CA LYS A 140 -14.42 2.25 -10.80
C LYS A 140 -14.78 2.25 -12.29
N GLN A 141 -16.05 2.43 -12.64
CA GLN A 141 -16.49 2.53 -14.05
C GLN A 141 -16.05 3.85 -14.71
N LEU A 142 -16.10 4.96 -13.95
CA LEU A 142 -15.61 6.27 -14.41
C LEU A 142 -14.10 6.24 -14.69
N PHE A 143 -13.30 5.62 -13.83
CA PHE A 143 -11.85 5.57 -14.00
C PHE A 143 -11.35 4.42 -14.87
N GLY A 144 -12.05 3.29 -14.92
CA GLY A 144 -11.53 2.01 -15.43
C GLY A 144 -10.97 2.02 -16.86
N ASN A 145 -11.36 2.99 -17.69
CA ASN A 145 -10.83 3.21 -19.04
C ASN A 145 -10.51 4.69 -19.32
N ASN A 146 -10.34 5.51 -18.29
CA ASN A 146 -10.10 6.95 -18.42
C ASN A 146 -8.67 7.30 -17.99
N VAL A 147 -7.72 7.19 -18.93
CA VAL A 147 -6.30 7.46 -18.67
C VAL A 147 -6.09 8.86 -18.09
N LYS A 148 -6.77 9.89 -18.61
CA LYS A 148 -6.65 11.28 -18.13
C LYS A 148 -7.17 11.43 -16.70
N GLY A 149 -8.35 10.88 -16.41
CA GLY A 149 -8.92 10.86 -15.06
C GLY A 149 -8.03 10.10 -14.08
N SER A 150 -7.54 8.92 -14.46
CA SER A 150 -6.66 8.10 -13.64
C SER A 150 -5.33 8.81 -13.32
N ARG A 151 -4.72 9.49 -14.30
CA ARG A 151 -3.52 10.30 -14.09
C ARG A 151 -3.77 11.47 -13.15
N TRP A 152 -4.85 12.22 -13.38
CA TRP A 152 -5.27 13.30 -12.50
C TRP A 152 -5.44 12.81 -11.05
N PHE A 153 -6.09 11.67 -10.87
CA PHE A 153 -6.31 11.05 -9.57
C PHE A 153 -4.97 10.72 -8.89
N LEU A 154 -4.07 10.00 -9.58
CA LEU A 154 -2.77 9.60 -9.03
C LEU A 154 -1.88 10.80 -8.70
N LEU A 155 -1.85 11.83 -9.55
CA LEU A 155 -1.16 13.09 -9.29
C LEU A 155 -1.75 13.83 -8.08
N THR A 156 -3.08 13.84 -7.96
CA THR A 156 -3.77 14.42 -6.80
C THR A 156 -3.38 13.69 -5.52
N CYS A 157 -3.33 12.36 -5.54
CA CYS A 157 -2.86 11.54 -4.41
C CYS A 157 -1.39 11.80 -4.08
N ALA A 158 -0.53 11.97 -5.09
CA ALA A 158 0.89 12.22 -4.90
C ALA A 158 1.15 13.58 -4.23
N ARG A 159 0.37 14.61 -4.61
CA ARG A 159 0.53 16.00 -4.14
C ARG A 159 -0.20 16.30 -2.83
N ASN A 160 -1.26 15.57 -2.51
CA ASN A 160 -2.12 15.87 -1.36
C ASN A 160 -1.94 14.86 -0.22
N THR A 161 -1.76 15.36 1.00
CA THR A 161 -1.63 14.54 2.21
C THR A 161 -2.94 13.89 2.68
N HIS A 162 -4.09 14.43 2.28
CA HIS A 162 -5.41 13.96 2.72
C HIS A 162 -5.67 12.48 2.42
N TRP A 163 -5.22 12.03 1.24
CA TRP A 163 -5.35 10.65 0.80
C TRP A 163 -4.57 9.69 1.67
N LYS A 164 -3.45 10.16 2.25
CA LYS A 164 -2.64 9.41 3.20
C LYS A 164 -3.46 9.12 4.46
N GLU A 165 -4.17 10.12 4.99
CA GLU A 165 -5.06 9.94 6.14
C GLU A 165 -6.18 8.94 5.85
N MET A 166 -6.69 8.92 4.62
CA MET A 166 -7.74 7.97 4.25
C MET A 166 -7.21 6.53 4.08
N LEU A 167 -6.03 6.36 3.49
CA LEU A 167 -5.44 5.04 3.23
C LEU A 167 -4.75 4.44 4.47
N LEU A 168 -4.16 5.26 5.34
CA LEU A 168 -3.41 4.82 6.53
C LEU A 168 -4.13 5.14 7.84
N GLY A 169 -4.79 6.31 7.91
CA GLY A 169 -5.42 6.83 9.13
C GLY A 169 -6.85 6.34 9.35
N SER A 170 -7.60 5.99 8.30
CA SER A 170 -8.99 5.55 8.42
C SER A 170 -9.08 4.31 9.31
N PRO A 171 -9.92 4.31 10.36
CA PRO A 171 -10.08 3.15 11.23
C PRO A 171 -10.81 2.00 10.51
N TYR A 172 -11.58 2.28 9.46
CA TYR A 172 -12.45 1.31 8.79
C TYR A 172 -11.71 0.59 7.64
N SER A 173 -11.52 -0.72 7.78
CA SER A 173 -10.82 -1.55 6.78
C SER A 173 -11.58 -1.62 5.47
N GLU A 174 -12.92 -1.58 5.52
CA GLU A 174 -13.79 -1.60 4.35
C GLU A 174 -13.56 -0.38 3.47
N VAL A 175 -13.37 0.79 4.09
CA VAL A 175 -13.06 2.05 3.38
C VAL A 175 -11.68 1.98 2.76
N ARG A 176 -10.66 1.56 3.52
CA ARG A 176 -9.27 1.43 3.01
C ARG A 176 -9.21 0.44 1.83
N SER A 177 -9.86 -0.71 1.98
CA SER A 177 -9.93 -1.76 0.97
C SER A 177 -10.68 -1.29 -0.28
N ALA A 178 -11.78 -0.56 -0.12
CA ALA A 178 -12.55 -0.02 -1.25
C ALA A 178 -11.74 1.04 -2.03
N ILE A 179 -11.08 1.97 -1.34
CA ILE A 179 -10.19 2.97 -1.97
C ILE A 179 -9.10 2.26 -2.78
N LEU A 180 -8.46 1.25 -2.20
CA LEU A 180 -7.43 0.49 -2.88
C LEU A 180 -7.96 -0.23 -4.13
N SER A 181 -8.95 -1.10 -3.95
CA SER A 181 -9.39 -2.06 -4.97
C SER A 181 -10.28 -1.45 -6.06
N HIS A 182 -11.01 -0.36 -5.76
CA HIS A 182 -11.92 0.29 -6.70
C HIS A 182 -11.39 1.61 -7.28
N LEU A 183 -10.39 2.25 -6.66
CA LEU A 183 -9.80 3.50 -7.18
C LEU A 183 -8.32 3.35 -7.52
N VAL A 184 -7.46 3.10 -6.53
CA VAL A 184 -6.00 3.14 -6.72
C VAL A 184 -5.56 2.10 -7.75
N VAL A 185 -5.94 0.84 -7.56
CA VAL A 185 -5.52 -0.26 -8.43
C VAL A 185 -6.07 -0.10 -9.86
N PRO A 186 -7.37 0.19 -10.08
CA PRO A 186 -7.88 0.48 -11.42
C PRO A 186 -7.21 1.67 -12.10
N CYS A 187 -6.99 2.78 -11.38
CA CYS A 187 -6.32 3.95 -11.94
C CYS A 187 -4.88 3.64 -12.34
N MET A 188 -4.16 2.92 -11.47
CA MET A 188 -2.79 2.48 -11.74
C MET A 188 -2.73 1.54 -12.95
N LYS A 189 -3.63 0.54 -13.03
CA LYS A 189 -3.73 -0.38 -14.18
C LYS A 189 -4.06 0.35 -15.48
N CYS A 190 -4.92 1.37 -15.44
CA CYS A 190 -5.28 2.17 -16.61
C CYS A 190 -4.15 3.10 -17.06
N ALA A 191 -3.41 3.71 -16.12
CA ALA A 191 -2.36 4.68 -16.43
C ALA A 191 -1.00 4.04 -16.79
N SER A 192 -0.64 2.92 -16.18
CA SER A 192 0.69 2.29 -16.31
C SER A 192 1.12 1.99 -17.77
N PRO A 193 0.24 1.52 -18.68
CA PRO A 193 0.63 1.28 -20.08
C PRO A 193 1.10 2.53 -20.83
N HIS A 194 0.71 3.72 -20.36
CA HIS A 194 1.05 5.00 -20.97
C HIS A 194 2.11 5.77 -20.16
N GLU A 195 2.64 5.18 -19.11
CA GLU A 195 3.60 5.81 -18.20
C GLU A 195 5.01 5.84 -18.80
N VAL A 196 5.74 6.93 -18.52
CA VAL A 196 7.18 7.01 -18.80
C VAL A 196 7.95 6.86 -17.49
N TYR A 197 8.63 5.73 -17.28
CA TYR A 197 9.37 5.50 -16.05
C TYR A 197 10.69 6.27 -16.01
N ILE A 198 10.90 7.06 -14.95
CA ILE A 198 12.12 7.84 -14.73
C ILE A 198 13.20 6.96 -14.06
N PRO A 199 14.37 6.76 -14.71
CA PRO A 199 15.47 5.98 -14.13
C PRO A 199 15.93 6.57 -12.79
N ALA A 200 16.30 5.73 -11.82
CA ALA A 200 16.80 6.20 -10.51
C ALA A 200 18.02 7.15 -10.59
N LYS A 201 18.84 7.02 -11.65
CA LYS A 201 20.06 7.82 -11.86
C LYS A 201 19.80 9.18 -12.52
N GLY A 202 18.56 9.47 -12.94
CA GLY A 202 18.18 10.83 -13.34
C GLY A 202 18.11 11.71 -12.11
N LYS A 203 18.89 12.78 -12.04
CA LYS A 203 18.83 13.74 -10.94
C LYS A 203 17.39 14.22 -10.78
N MET A 204 16.82 14.01 -9.59
CA MET A 204 15.54 14.58 -9.15
C MET A 204 15.66 16.11 -8.90
N GLY A 205 16.55 16.79 -9.65
CA GLY A 205 16.85 18.21 -9.51
C GLY A 205 16.10 19.10 -10.50
N ASP A 206 15.49 18.51 -11.54
CA ASP A 206 14.82 19.26 -12.61
C ASP A 206 13.29 19.13 -12.57
N LEU A 207 12.73 18.41 -11.59
CA LEU A 207 11.28 18.39 -11.35
C LEU A 207 10.92 19.52 -10.38
N PRO A 208 9.94 20.39 -10.71
CA PRO A 208 9.59 21.52 -9.87
C PRO A 208 9.00 21.03 -8.55
N THR A 209 9.86 20.92 -7.55
CA THR A 209 9.47 20.72 -6.16
C THR A 209 9.13 22.10 -5.60
N GLN A 210 7.94 22.60 -5.92
CA GLN A 210 7.31 23.65 -5.14
C GLN A 210 6.14 23.02 -4.38
N GLY A 211 6.30 22.93 -3.06
CA GLY A 211 5.22 22.56 -2.17
C GLY A 211 4.11 23.61 -2.29
N PRO A 212 2.82 23.21 -2.34
CA PRO A 212 1.76 24.19 -2.30
C PRO A 212 1.63 24.72 -0.88
N GLU A 213 1.74 26.04 -0.74
CA GLU A 213 1.22 26.75 0.42
C GLU A 213 -0.23 26.32 0.63
N ALA A 214 -0.53 25.89 1.86
CA ALA A 214 -1.85 25.46 2.28
C ALA A 214 -2.78 26.67 2.37
N SER A 215 -3.32 27.14 1.24
CA SER A 215 -4.33 28.19 1.19
C SER A 215 -5.06 28.14 -0.16
N ASP A 216 -6.08 27.28 -0.25
CA ASP A 216 -7.34 27.56 -0.97
C ASP A 216 -8.26 26.32 -0.95
N LEU A 217 -9.02 26.20 0.13
CA LEU A 217 -9.97 25.12 0.36
C LEU A 217 -11.30 25.26 -0.42
N LEU A 218 -11.45 26.25 -1.33
CA LEU A 218 -12.71 26.50 -2.04
C LEU A 218 -12.58 26.87 -3.54
N GLY A 219 -11.40 26.74 -4.16
CA GLY A 219 -11.21 27.05 -5.58
C GLY A 219 -11.49 25.88 -6.51
N CYS A 220 -12.59 25.93 -7.27
CA CYS A 220 -12.80 25.08 -8.45
C CYS A 220 -11.90 25.52 -9.61
N SER A 221 -10.57 25.39 -9.46
CA SER A 221 -9.66 25.43 -10.60
C SER A 221 -9.09 24.03 -10.83
N PRO A 222 -9.15 23.49 -12.06
CA PRO A 222 -8.39 22.31 -12.40
C PRO A 222 -6.92 22.67 -12.14
N VAL A 223 -6.27 21.93 -11.24
CA VAL A 223 -4.83 22.04 -11.04
C VAL A 223 -4.20 21.67 -12.37
N HIS A 224 -3.89 22.68 -13.19
CA HIS A 224 -3.09 22.52 -14.39
C HIS A 224 -1.70 22.13 -13.90
N GLY A 225 -1.46 20.81 -13.82
CA GLY A 225 -0.10 20.29 -13.71
C GLY A 225 0.72 20.85 -14.87
N GLN A 226 2.02 21.07 -14.66
CA GLN A 226 2.89 21.34 -15.79
C GLN A 226 2.68 20.24 -16.85
N PRO A 227 2.66 20.59 -18.15
CA PRO A 227 2.27 19.66 -19.22
C PRO A 227 3.11 18.38 -19.31
N ASP A 228 4.26 18.32 -18.62
CA ASP A 228 5.10 17.12 -18.55
C ASP A 228 4.80 16.19 -17.36
N ASP A 229 4.22 16.67 -16.25
CA ASP A 229 3.93 15.84 -15.07
C ASP A 229 2.88 14.75 -15.36
N ASP A 230 1.98 15.00 -16.32
CA ASP A 230 0.93 14.07 -16.73
C ASP A 230 1.49 12.75 -17.27
N LYS A 231 2.74 12.72 -17.75
CA LYS A 231 3.40 11.50 -18.25
C LYS A 231 4.02 10.64 -17.14
N TYR A 232 4.14 11.22 -15.94
CA TYR A 232 4.85 10.67 -14.78
C TYR A 232 3.92 10.40 -13.58
N ALA A 233 2.61 10.35 -13.80
CA ALA A 233 1.61 10.25 -12.74
C ALA A 233 1.78 9.01 -11.86
N VAL A 234 2.00 7.83 -12.46
CA VAL A 234 2.21 6.58 -11.71
C VAL A 234 3.55 6.63 -10.98
N THR A 235 4.59 7.14 -11.64
CA THR A 235 5.95 7.28 -11.09
C THR A 235 5.95 8.16 -9.85
N LEU A 236 5.34 9.35 -9.92
CA LEU A 236 5.24 10.29 -8.80
C LEU A 236 4.41 9.71 -7.66
N PHE A 237 3.29 9.04 -7.97
CA PHE A 237 2.46 8.38 -6.98
C PHE A 237 3.23 7.27 -6.24
N ILE A 238 3.88 6.34 -6.96
CA ILE A 238 4.61 5.23 -6.33
C ILE A 238 5.82 5.74 -5.56
N ASN A 239 6.56 6.75 -6.03
CA ASN A 239 7.64 7.36 -5.24
C ASN A 239 7.10 7.94 -3.91
N CYS A 240 5.98 8.69 -3.97
CA CYS A 240 5.33 9.19 -2.76
C CYS A 240 4.92 8.05 -1.81
N MET A 241 4.40 6.94 -2.34
CA MET A 241 4.10 5.74 -1.55
C MET A 241 5.35 5.12 -0.92
N ILE A 242 6.47 5.03 -1.65
CA ILE A 242 7.74 4.53 -1.13
C ILE A 242 8.24 5.44 0.01
N ASP A 243 8.16 6.75 -0.14
CA ASP A 243 8.60 7.71 0.88
C ASP A 243 7.76 7.63 2.17
N MET A 244 6.50 7.19 2.05
CA MET A 244 5.59 6.96 3.17
C MET A 244 5.81 5.62 3.91
N LEU A 245 6.67 4.72 3.42
CA LEU A 245 6.97 3.47 4.13
C LEU A 245 7.44 3.71 5.57
N LYS A 246 8.16 4.81 5.80
CA LYS A 246 8.62 5.21 7.14
C LYS A 246 7.46 5.55 8.09
N ASP A 247 6.37 6.08 7.56
CA ASP A 247 5.22 6.55 8.33
C ASP A 247 4.34 5.40 8.81
N MET A 248 4.45 4.21 8.19
CA MET A 248 3.73 3.00 8.60
C MET A 248 3.91 2.68 10.09
N ARG A 249 5.06 3.04 10.68
CA ARG A 249 5.38 2.87 12.10
C ARG A 249 4.32 3.50 13.02
N TYR A 250 3.65 4.56 12.57
CA TYR A 250 2.64 5.30 13.35
C TYR A 250 1.22 4.71 13.21
N TYR A 251 0.95 4.00 12.12
CA TYR A 251 -0.40 3.48 11.83
C TYR A 251 -0.59 2.03 12.27
N GLY A 252 0.51 1.31 12.50
CA GLY A 252 0.52 -0.04 13.06
C GLY A 252 -0.17 -1.06 12.16
N SER A 253 -1.12 -1.81 12.69
CA SER A 253 -1.79 -2.93 12.00
C SER A 253 -2.68 -2.51 10.83
N ARG A 254 -2.94 -1.20 10.67
CA ARG A 254 -3.81 -0.62 9.63
C ARG A 254 -3.12 -0.43 8.27
N CYS A 255 -1.92 -0.96 8.10
CA CYS A 255 -1.11 -0.70 6.91
C CYS A 255 -1.23 -1.77 5.81
N CYS A 256 -2.10 -2.77 5.97
CA CYS A 256 -2.18 -3.89 5.02
C CYS A 256 -2.54 -3.42 3.61
N GLU A 257 -3.57 -2.59 3.46
CA GLU A 257 -4.03 -2.07 2.17
C GLU A 257 -2.97 -1.17 1.51
N PHE A 258 -2.17 -0.47 2.31
CA PHE A 258 -1.05 0.33 1.83
C PHE A 258 0.04 -0.55 1.19
N VAL A 259 0.46 -1.64 1.85
CA VAL A 259 1.47 -2.56 1.28
C VAL A 259 0.95 -3.26 0.03
N GLN A 260 -0.35 -3.56 -0.01
CA GLN A 260 -0.99 -4.21 -1.16
C GLN A 260 -0.86 -3.38 -2.46
N VAL A 261 -0.72 -2.05 -2.39
CA VAL A 261 -0.42 -1.22 -3.57
C VAL A 261 0.86 -1.69 -4.26
N PHE A 262 1.93 -1.95 -3.51
CA PHE A 262 3.21 -2.42 -4.09
C PHE A 262 3.08 -3.80 -4.71
N LYS A 263 2.29 -4.70 -4.11
CA LYS A 263 2.02 -6.03 -4.67
C LYS A 263 1.27 -5.94 -6.00
N GLU A 264 0.21 -5.13 -6.05
CA GLU A 264 -0.56 -4.93 -7.28
C GLU A 264 0.29 -4.26 -8.37
N PHE A 265 1.13 -3.30 -8.01
CA PHE A 265 2.03 -2.62 -8.94
C PHE A 265 3.11 -3.57 -9.50
N ALA A 266 3.79 -4.33 -8.65
CA ALA A 266 4.78 -5.33 -9.06
C ALA A 266 4.18 -6.43 -9.96
N SER A 267 2.87 -6.69 -9.83
CA SER A 267 2.17 -7.70 -10.63
C SER A 267 1.78 -7.21 -12.03
N LEU A 268 1.94 -5.92 -12.36
CA LEU A 268 1.53 -5.37 -13.67
C LEU A 268 2.46 -5.82 -14.81
N SER A 269 3.75 -5.50 -14.73
CA SER A 269 4.73 -5.93 -15.73
C SER A 269 6.16 -5.92 -15.18
N ALA A 270 7.12 -6.34 -16.01
CA ALA A 270 8.54 -6.31 -15.65
C ALA A 270 9.06 -4.87 -15.44
N LYS A 271 8.48 -3.88 -16.14
CA LYS A 271 8.88 -2.47 -16.02
C LYS A 271 8.61 -1.93 -14.62
N GLU A 272 7.45 -2.25 -14.04
CA GLU A 272 7.09 -1.85 -12.68
C GLU A 272 7.99 -2.50 -11.65
N ARG A 273 8.33 -3.79 -11.82
CA ARG A 273 9.27 -4.48 -10.92
C ARG A 273 10.67 -3.89 -11.00
N LYS A 274 11.16 -3.60 -12.21
CA LYS A 274 12.43 -2.90 -12.42
C LYS A 274 12.43 -1.54 -11.73
N PHE A 275 11.36 -0.77 -11.87
CA PHE A 275 11.19 0.53 -11.21
C PHE A 275 11.30 0.42 -9.68
N LEU A 276 10.64 -0.57 -9.07
CA LEU A 276 10.71 -0.80 -7.62
C LEU A 276 12.11 -1.22 -7.15
N LEU A 277 12.79 -2.08 -7.92
CA LEU A 277 14.17 -2.51 -7.65
C LEU A 277 15.15 -1.34 -7.73
N GLU A 278 15.00 -0.46 -8.73
CA GLU A 278 15.81 0.76 -8.85
C GLU A 278 15.65 1.73 -7.67
N ARG A 279 14.55 1.62 -6.90
CA ARG A 279 14.29 2.44 -5.70
C ARG A 279 14.62 1.75 -4.39
N GLU A 280 15.33 0.62 -4.44
CA GLU A 280 15.77 -0.16 -3.29
C GLU A 280 14.60 -0.55 -2.36
N LEU A 281 13.44 -0.90 -2.95
CA LEU A 281 12.22 -1.17 -2.17
C LEU A 281 12.41 -2.35 -1.19
N ILE A 282 13.16 -3.39 -1.61
CA ILE A 282 13.44 -4.56 -0.76
C ILE A 282 14.16 -4.09 0.51
N SER A 283 15.24 -3.32 0.35
CA SER A 283 15.98 -2.74 1.48
C SER A 283 15.06 -1.96 2.41
N LYS A 284 14.21 -1.09 1.88
CA LYS A 284 13.28 -0.27 2.68
C LYS A 284 12.27 -1.12 3.46
N MET A 285 11.69 -2.16 2.83
CA MET A 285 10.78 -3.09 3.49
C MET A 285 11.50 -3.92 4.57
N CYS A 286 12.70 -4.41 4.25
CA CYS A 286 13.56 -5.10 5.19
C CYS A 286 13.87 -4.20 6.41
N CYS A 287 14.35 -2.96 6.22
CA CYS A 287 14.65 -2.01 7.30
C CYS A 287 13.43 -1.76 8.20
N LEU A 288 12.24 -1.63 7.60
CA LEU A 288 10.99 -1.48 8.36
C LEU A 288 10.70 -2.70 9.23
N LEU A 289 11.01 -3.90 8.73
CA LEU A 289 10.71 -5.19 9.35
C LEU A 289 11.69 -5.66 10.41
N TYR A 290 12.90 -5.09 10.55
CA TYR A 290 13.75 -5.32 11.74
C TYR A 290 14.01 -4.05 12.56
N GLY A 291 13.27 -2.97 12.26
CA GLY A 291 13.21 -1.76 13.10
C GLY A 291 14.33 -0.75 12.86
N GLU A 292 15.14 -0.89 11.81
CA GLU A 292 16.26 0.02 11.54
C GLU A 292 15.73 1.39 11.07
N GLU A 293 16.13 2.47 11.75
CA GLU A 293 15.69 3.85 11.46
C GLU A 293 16.42 4.48 10.25
N SER A 294 17.52 3.87 9.80
CA SER A 294 18.47 4.45 8.86
C SER A 294 18.11 4.21 7.39
N PHE A 295 17.00 4.78 6.92
CA PHE A 295 16.60 4.69 5.49
C PHE A 295 17.65 5.31 4.53
N HIS A 296 18.59 6.13 5.02
CA HIS A 296 19.49 6.94 4.17
C HIS A 296 21.01 6.84 4.43
N HIS A 297 21.52 6.04 5.36
CA HIS A 297 22.97 6.06 5.63
C HIS A 297 23.75 4.93 4.95
N LYS A 298 24.67 5.33 4.07
CA LYS A 298 25.89 4.57 3.77
C LYS A 298 26.65 4.38 5.08
N SER A 299 27.01 3.14 5.38
CA SER A 299 27.95 2.73 6.43
C SER A 299 27.68 3.33 7.82
N SER A 300 26.92 2.62 8.64
CA SER A 300 27.08 2.71 10.09
C SER A 300 26.89 1.33 10.71
N THR A 301 28.01 0.78 11.17
CA THR A 301 28.21 -0.48 11.90
C THR A 301 27.60 -0.43 13.31
N SER A 302 26.44 0.19 13.45
CA SER A 302 25.67 0.18 14.70
C SER A 302 24.90 -1.13 14.77
N ALA A 303 25.20 -1.95 15.78
CA ALA A 303 24.56 -3.23 16.03
C ALA A 303 23.04 -3.12 15.86
N VAL A 304 22.53 -3.78 14.80
CA VAL A 304 21.10 -3.87 14.49
C VAL A 304 20.42 -4.48 15.72
N ARG A 305 19.74 -3.65 16.51
CA ARG A 305 18.83 -4.16 17.53
C ARG A 305 17.64 -4.74 16.79
N CYS A 306 17.69 -6.03 16.50
CA CYS A 306 16.57 -6.77 15.97
C CYS A 306 15.44 -6.64 17.01
N THR A 307 14.44 -5.82 16.74
CA THR A 307 13.20 -5.86 17.52
C THR A 307 12.65 -7.28 17.42
N ASP A 308 12.12 -7.80 18.53
CA ASP A 308 11.48 -9.11 18.56
C ASP A 308 10.48 -9.22 17.39
N SER A 309 10.66 -10.23 16.56
CA SER A 309 9.88 -10.48 15.35
C SER A 309 8.39 -10.70 15.67
N VAL A 310 8.06 -11.18 16.87
CA VAL A 310 6.70 -11.23 17.41
C VAL A 310 6.12 -9.83 17.60
N ALA A 311 6.92 -8.89 18.10
CA ALA A 311 6.50 -7.50 18.29
C ALA A 311 6.23 -6.80 16.95
N LEU A 312 6.90 -7.18 15.87
CA LEU A 312 6.70 -6.63 14.52
C LEU A 312 5.42 -7.14 13.86
N ILE A 313 5.11 -8.43 13.97
CA ILE A 313 3.84 -9.00 13.50
C ILE A 313 2.67 -8.40 14.27
N SER A 314 2.83 -8.25 15.58
CA SER A 314 1.85 -7.54 16.42
C SER A 314 1.70 -6.08 15.96
N LYS A 315 2.81 -5.39 15.66
CA LYS A 315 2.82 -4.00 15.22
C LYS A 315 2.15 -3.78 13.87
N TYR A 316 2.41 -4.59 12.84
CA TYR A 316 1.93 -4.34 11.48
C TYR A 316 0.81 -5.24 10.98
N SER A 317 0.37 -6.22 11.78
CA SER A 317 -0.49 -7.36 11.38
C SER A 317 0.23 -8.42 10.55
N LYS A 318 -0.18 -9.68 10.75
CA LYS A 318 0.32 -10.84 9.98
C LYS A 318 0.09 -10.67 8.48
N VAL A 319 -1.04 -10.09 8.07
CA VAL A 319 -1.38 -9.91 6.65
C VAL A 319 -0.46 -8.90 5.98
N ALA A 320 -0.17 -7.77 6.61
CA ALA A 320 0.75 -6.78 6.03
C ALA A 320 2.17 -7.35 5.88
N VAL A 321 2.67 -8.07 6.89
CA VAL A 321 3.98 -8.73 6.83
C VAL A 321 3.99 -9.80 5.73
N ALA A 322 2.94 -10.61 5.60
CA ALA A 322 2.81 -11.59 4.51
C ALA A 322 2.88 -10.94 3.13
N THR A 323 2.22 -9.80 2.97
CA THR A 323 2.22 -9.03 1.73
C THR A 323 3.59 -8.43 1.44
N MET A 324 4.31 -7.90 2.44
CA MET A 324 5.69 -7.42 2.25
C MET A 324 6.61 -8.55 1.78
N ILE A 325 6.53 -9.73 2.42
CA ILE A 325 7.31 -10.91 2.03
C ILE A 325 6.97 -11.33 0.59
N GLN A 326 5.68 -11.29 0.23
CA GLN A 326 5.24 -11.59 -1.14
C GLN A 326 5.82 -10.59 -2.14
N VAL A 327 5.85 -9.29 -1.81
CA VAL A 327 6.46 -8.26 -2.67
C VAL A 327 7.95 -8.53 -2.84
N CYS A 328 8.69 -8.79 -1.76
CA CYS A 328 10.11 -9.14 -1.84
C CYS A 328 10.34 -10.39 -2.71
N SER A 329 9.53 -11.45 -2.54
CA SER A 329 9.59 -12.65 -3.37
C SER A 329 9.39 -12.33 -4.85
N LEU A 330 8.34 -11.57 -5.20
CA LEU A 330 8.07 -11.16 -6.59
C LEU A 330 9.25 -10.40 -7.21
N LEU A 331 9.85 -9.46 -6.47
CA LEU A 331 10.97 -8.65 -6.94
C LEU A 331 12.24 -9.48 -7.13
N ILE A 332 12.54 -10.37 -6.18
CA ILE A 332 13.74 -11.23 -6.25
C ILE A 332 13.64 -12.22 -7.38
N ARG A 333 12.48 -12.85 -7.56
CA ARG A 333 12.25 -13.79 -8.65
C ARG A 333 12.28 -13.12 -10.03
N SER A 334 12.29 -11.80 -10.09
CA SER A 334 12.46 -11.02 -11.33
C SER A 334 13.92 -10.64 -11.59
N CYS A 335 14.82 -10.94 -10.66
CA CYS A 335 16.23 -10.64 -10.79
C CYS A 335 17.01 -11.81 -11.41
N SER A 336 18.08 -11.50 -12.12
CA SER A 336 19.10 -12.50 -12.46
C SER A 336 19.94 -12.81 -11.23
N MET A 337 20.17 -14.10 -10.95
CA MET A 337 21.17 -14.50 -9.98
C MET A 337 22.58 -14.42 -10.63
N PRO A 338 23.65 -14.09 -9.87
CA PRO A 338 24.98 -13.84 -10.42
C PRO A 338 25.54 -14.98 -11.31
N GLN A 339 25.15 -16.22 -11.05
CA GLN A 339 25.64 -17.40 -11.77
C GLN A 339 24.73 -17.82 -12.95
N THR A 340 23.47 -17.36 -12.99
CA THR A 340 22.55 -17.66 -14.10
C THR A 340 22.70 -16.69 -15.27
N ALA A 341 23.39 -15.56 -15.08
CA ALA A 341 23.71 -14.60 -16.13
C ALA A 341 24.60 -15.19 -17.25
N SER A 342 25.42 -16.20 -16.93
CA SER A 342 26.38 -16.80 -17.87
C SER A 342 25.87 -18.02 -18.64
N GLN A 343 24.79 -18.68 -18.19
CA GLN A 343 24.39 -20.00 -18.71
C GLN A 343 23.00 -20.04 -19.37
N PHE A 344 22.27 -18.92 -19.47
CA PHE A 344 20.89 -18.87 -20.02
C PHE A 344 19.88 -19.85 -19.36
N VAL A 345 20.22 -20.46 -18.23
CA VAL A 345 19.31 -21.32 -17.46
C VAL A 345 18.73 -20.49 -16.31
N HIS A 346 17.47 -20.13 -16.43
CA HIS A 346 16.77 -19.41 -15.38
C HIS A 346 16.24 -20.37 -14.31
N PRO A 347 16.14 -19.94 -13.04
CA PRO A 347 15.45 -20.71 -12.03
C PRO A 347 13.99 -20.98 -12.45
N PRO A 348 13.40 -22.14 -12.10
CA PRO A 348 12.03 -22.48 -12.47
C PRO A 348 11.00 -21.52 -11.88
N THR A 349 11.37 -20.79 -10.82
CA THR A 349 10.53 -19.78 -10.16
C THR A 349 10.68 -18.38 -10.76
N ALA A 350 11.55 -18.17 -11.77
CA ALA A 350 11.80 -16.85 -12.36
C ALA A 350 10.54 -16.27 -13.01
N ILE A 351 10.30 -14.97 -12.80
CA ILE A 351 9.15 -14.24 -13.35
C ILE A 351 9.62 -13.35 -14.49
N ASN A 352 9.18 -13.68 -15.71
CA ASN A 352 9.51 -13.03 -16.99
C ASN A 352 10.98 -13.19 -17.41
N SER A 353 11.23 -14.22 -18.22
CA SER A 353 12.55 -14.65 -18.74
C SER A 353 13.25 -13.69 -19.70
N ASN A 354 12.56 -12.67 -20.23
CA ASN A 354 13.09 -11.89 -21.36
C ASN A 354 13.86 -10.62 -20.95
N GLU A 355 13.61 -10.07 -19.75
CA GLU A 355 14.30 -8.88 -19.23
C GLU A 355 14.56 -9.05 -17.72
N LEU A 356 15.63 -9.74 -17.38
CA LEU A 356 16.01 -9.90 -15.98
C LEU A 356 16.54 -8.59 -15.40
N CYS A 357 16.09 -8.27 -14.20
CA CYS A 357 16.57 -7.13 -13.44
C CYS A 357 17.85 -7.47 -12.67
N SER A 358 18.66 -6.48 -12.34
CA SER A 358 19.78 -6.64 -11.42
C SER A 358 19.36 -6.26 -10.00
N LEU A 359 19.69 -7.10 -9.02
CA LEU A 359 19.52 -6.77 -7.61
C LEU A 359 20.60 -5.77 -7.17
N SER A 360 20.22 -4.67 -6.51
CA SER A 360 21.19 -3.71 -5.98
C SER A 360 22.02 -4.32 -4.84
N ALA A 361 23.24 -3.83 -4.63
CA ALA A 361 24.08 -4.30 -3.52
C ALA A 361 23.40 -4.10 -2.16
N ARG A 362 22.61 -3.03 -2.02
CA ARG A 362 21.87 -2.71 -0.80
C ARG A 362 20.72 -3.68 -0.57
N ASP A 363 19.92 -3.96 -1.60
CA ASP A 363 18.82 -4.94 -1.52
C ASP A 363 19.36 -6.33 -1.22
N SER A 364 20.46 -6.71 -1.87
CA SER A 364 21.16 -7.96 -1.59
C SER A 364 21.60 -8.02 -0.12
N PHE A 365 22.23 -6.97 0.39
CA PHE A 365 22.72 -6.93 1.78
C PHE A 365 21.58 -7.14 2.78
N HIS A 366 20.49 -6.37 2.67
CA HIS A 366 19.40 -6.43 3.65
C HIS A 366 18.53 -7.69 3.49
N PHE A 367 18.37 -8.20 2.27
CA PHE A 367 17.58 -9.40 2.03
C PHE A 367 18.24 -10.67 2.58
N PHE A 368 19.56 -10.82 2.38
CA PHE A 368 20.32 -11.97 2.90
C PHE A 368 20.82 -11.77 4.33
N HIS A 369 20.41 -10.70 5.01
CA HIS A 369 20.77 -10.43 6.39
C HIS A 369 20.06 -11.41 7.34
N LYS A 370 20.81 -12.05 8.26
CA LYS A 370 20.32 -13.08 9.19
C LYS A 370 18.98 -12.71 9.86
N PRO A 371 18.83 -11.55 10.53
CA PRO A 371 17.57 -11.10 11.12
C PRO A 371 16.34 -11.14 10.20
N PHE A 372 16.48 -10.70 8.95
CA PHE A 372 15.36 -10.68 8.02
C PHE A 372 14.98 -12.10 7.59
N PHE A 373 15.97 -12.95 7.35
CA PHE A 373 15.72 -14.33 6.99
C PHE A 373 15.14 -15.15 8.15
N THR A 374 15.64 -14.93 9.37
CA THR A 374 15.04 -15.50 10.58
C THR A 374 13.57 -15.11 10.70
N LEU A 375 13.21 -13.85 10.40
CA LEU A 375 11.80 -13.42 10.30
C LEU A 375 11.03 -14.17 9.20
N LEU A 376 11.61 -14.36 8.02
CA LEU A 376 10.99 -15.08 6.90
C LEU A 376 10.65 -16.53 7.28
N VAL A 377 11.58 -17.22 7.94
CA VAL A 377 11.48 -18.65 8.22
C VAL A 377 10.73 -18.93 9.52
N GLU A 378 11.09 -18.31 10.65
CA GLU A 378 10.54 -18.69 11.96
C GLU A 378 9.04 -18.46 12.08
N HIS A 379 8.52 -17.38 11.48
CA HIS A 379 7.12 -17.02 11.67
C HIS A 379 6.16 -17.67 10.69
N GLY A 380 6.67 -18.30 9.62
CA GLY A 380 5.84 -18.98 8.61
C GLY A 380 4.69 -18.12 8.10
N VAL A 381 4.92 -16.81 7.96
CA VAL A 381 3.86 -15.85 7.61
C VAL A 381 3.42 -16.04 6.16
N ASN A 382 4.33 -16.46 5.29
CA ASN A 382 4.04 -16.82 3.90
C ASN A 382 5.01 -17.92 3.40
N PRO A 383 4.82 -19.19 3.81
CA PRO A 383 5.70 -20.30 3.43
C PRO A 383 5.86 -20.49 1.91
N PRO A 384 4.81 -20.32 1.07
CA PRO A 384 4.96 -20.39 -0.38
C PRO A 384 5.97 -19.37 -0.93
N ALA A 385 5.90 -18.11 -0.48
CA ALA A 385 6.85 -17.08 -0.93
C ALA A 385 8.28 -17.38 -0.48
N VAL A 386 8.46 -17.92 0.72
CA VAL A 386 9.78 -18.34 1.25
C VAL A 386 10.34 -19.49 0.42
N MET A 387 9.53 -20.51 0.13
CA MET A 387 9.90 -21.63 -0.73
C MET A 387 10.36 -21.14 -2.11
N GLU A 388 9.57 -20.26 -2.75
CA GLU A 388 9.91 -19.74 -4.08
C GLU A 388 11.22 -18.96 -4.09
N VAL A 389 11.49 -18.17 -3.03
CA VAL A 389 12.75 -17.46 -2.83
C VAL A 389 13.91 -18.45 -2.67
N LEU A 390 13.77 -19.46 -1.81
CA LEU A 390 14.82 -20.45 -1.58
C LEU A 390 15.16 -21.18 -2.89
N ILE A 391 14.14 -21.64 -3.62
CA ILE A 391 14.34 -22.30 -4.92
C ILE A 391 15.01 -21.34 -5.91
N HIS A 392 14.59 -20.07 -5.95
CA HIS A 392 15.15 -19.07 -6.86
C HIS A 392 16.63 -18.79 -6.58
N CYS A 393 16.96 -18.51 -5.33
CA CYS A 393 18.29 -18.07 -4.91
C CYS A 393 19.31 -19.21 -4.87
N CYS A 394 18.88 -20.42 -4.53
CA CYS A 394 19.75 -21.60 -4.46
C CYS A 394 20.03 -22.23 -5.82
N TRP A 395 19.26 -21.87 -6.86
CA TRP A 395 19.39 -22.43 -8.20
C TRP A 395 20.81 -22.26 -8.76
N GLN A 396 21.44 -23.38 -9.06
CA GLN A 396 22.82 -23.53 -9.52
C GLN A 396 23.87 -22.86 -8.62
N ASN A 397 23.52 -22.51 -7.37
CA ASN A 397 24.37 -21.73 -6.49
C ASN A 397 24.73 -22.45 -5.20
N LYS A 398 25.94 -23.00 -5.18
CA LYS A 398 26.54 -23.69 -4.04
C LYS A 398 26.69 -22.77 -2.83
N LEU A 399 27.29 -21.59 -3.00
CA LEU A 399 27.57 -20.66 -1.89
C LEU A 399 26.29 -20.22 -1.19
N VAL A 400 25.28 -19.81 -1.98
CA VAL A 400 23.99 -19.38 -1.43
C VAL A 400 23.26 -20.55 -0.77
N SER A 401 23.34 -21.75 -1.35
CA SER A 401 22.77 -22.95 -0.74
C SER A 401 23.39 -23.22 0.64
N THR A 402 24.73 -23.21 0.73
CA THR A 402 25.47 -23.40 1.99
C THR A 402 25.10 -22.35 3.04
N ASN A 403 25.06 -21.07 2.65
CA ASN A 403 24.71 -19.97 3.56
C ASN A 403 23.29 -20.12 4.12
N PHE A 404 22.31 -20.51 3.30
CA PHE A 404 20.96 -20.78 3.79
C PHE A 404 20.91 -22.00 4.70
N THR A 405 21.64 -23.06 4.37
CA THR A 405 21.76 -24.24 5.26
C THR A 405 22.30 -23.84 6.63
N ASP A 406 23.42 -23.11 6.68
CA ASP A 406 24.03 -22.68 7.94
C ASP A 406 23.08 -21.83 8.77
N LEU A 407 22.34 -20.95 8.11
CA LEU A 407 21.40 -20.05 8.75
C LEU A 407 20.19 -20.79 9.34
N ILE A 408 19.60 -21.72 8.58
CA ILE A 408 18.46 -22.52 9.05
C ILE A 408 18.90 -23.47 10.18
N ILE A 409 20.06 -24.11 10.07
CA ILE A 409 20.61 -24.98 11.11
C ILE A 409 20.91 -24.18 12.39
N SER A 410 21.45 -22.96 12.27
CA SER A 410 21.63 -22.07 13.42
C SER A 410 20.30 -21.75 14.10
N ASN A 411 19.25 -21.43 13.35
CA ASN A 411 17.93 -21.13 13.92
C ASN A 411 17.27 -22.36 14.57
N LEU A 412 17.50 -23.58 14.03
CA LEU A 412 17.10 -24.83 14.69
C LEU A 412 17.83 -25.03 16.03
N GLY A 413 19.11 -24.67 16.10
CA GLY A 413 19.89 -24.60 17.33
C GLY A 413 19.25 -23.70 18.37
N ASP A 414 18.88 -22.48 17.98
CA ASP A 414 18.29 -21.48 18.87
C ASP A 414 16.90 -21.92 19.40
N SER A 415 16.12 -22.61 18.57
CA SER A 415 14.76 -23.09 18.90
C SER A 415 14.71 -24.53 19.44
N CYS A 416 15.86 -25.21 19.62
CA CYS A 416 15.92 -26.65 19.90
C CYS A 416 15.23 -27.06 21.22
N ARG A 417 15.05 -26.14 22.18
CA ARG A 417 14.40 -26.41 23.47
C ARG A 417 12.88 -26.45 23.38
N ASP A 418 12.31 -25.86 22.34
CA ASP A 418 10.87 -25.85 22.07
C ASP A 418 10.59 -26.39 20.67
N CYS A 419 10.76 -27.71 20.50
CA CYS A 419 10.54 -28.39 19.21
C CYS A 419 9.06 -28.39 18.76
N ASN A 420 8.14 -28.05 19.67
CA ASN A 420 6.72 -27.90 19.34
C ASN A 420 6.38 -26.50 18.80
N SER A 421 7.29 -25.54 18.97
CA SER A 421 7.14 -24.21 18.40
C SER A 421 6.93 -24.26 16.89
N SER A 422 6.11 -23.35 16.38
CA SER A 422 5.95 -23.17 14.94
C SER A 422 7.28 -22.83 14.27
N ALA A 423 8.14 -22.06 14.94
CA ALA A 423 9.46 -21.68 14.45
C ALA A 423 10.34 -22.90 14.15
N PHE A 424 10.39 -23.88 15.06
CA PHE A 424 11.16 -25.10 14.84
C PHE A 424 10.65 -25.87 13.60
N LYS A 425 9.33 -26.02 13.48
CA LYS A 425 8.69 -26.72 12.35
C LYS A 425 8.92 -26.00 11.02
N HIS A 426 8.77 -24.67 10.97
CA HIS A 426 8.99 -23.91 9.74
C HIS A 426 10.46 -23.95 9.27
N ASN A 427 11.43 -24.02 10.20
CA ASN A 427 12.83 -24.22 9.85
C ASN A 427 13.06 -25.61 9.24
N LEU A 428 12.46 -26.67 9.80
CA LEU A 428 12.50 -28.01 9.19
C LEU A 428 11.86 -28.04 7.80
N GLU A 429 10.68 -27.42 7.63
CA GLU A 429 10.04 -27.28 6.32
C GLU A 429 10.94 -26.53 5.32
N SER A 430 11.62 -25.47 5.76
CA SER A 430 12.55 -24.70 4.93
C SER A 430 13.77 -25.51 4.49
N LEU A 431 14.31 -26.40 5.34
CA LEU A 431 15.30 -27.38 4.92
C LEU A 431 14.72 -28.35 3.88
N GLY A 432 13.48 -28.77 4.05
CA GLY A 432 12.77 -29.62 3.09
C GLY A 432 12.70 -29.00 1.70
N PHE A 433 12.42 -27.69 1.60
CA PHE A 433 12.39 -26.97 0.33
C PHE A 433 13.74 -26.97 -0.40
N MET A 434 14.86 -27.02 0.33
CA MET A 434 16.19 -27.10 -0.28
C MET A 434 16.38 -28.38 -1.09
N PHE A 435 15.78 -29.50 -0.66
CA PHE A 435 15.85 -30.77 -1.39
C PHE A 435 15.04 -30.77 -2.70
N HIS A 436 14.07 -29.87 -2.83
CA HIS A 436 13.19 -29.77 -4.00
C HIS A 436 13.80 -28.99 -5.17
N VAL A 437 14.98 -28.39 -4.99
CA VAL A 437 15.66 -27.61 -6.04
C VAL A 437 16.28 -28.55 -7.07
N LYS A 438 15.56 -28.80 -8.18
CA LYS A 438 15.95 -29.74 -9.25
C LYS A 438 16.96 -29.14 -10.24
N ASP A 439 18.18 -28.90 -9.78
CA ASP A 439 19.31 -28.46 -10.59
C ASP A 439 20.51 -29.42 -10.53
N CYS A 440 21.58 -29.11 -11.28
CA CYS A 440 22.82 -29.89 -11.26
C CYS A 440 23.56 -29.87 -9.90
N MET A 441 23.12 -29.04 -8.96
CA MET A 441 23.70 -28.93 -7.62
C MET A 441 22.86 -29.67 -6.57
N ASN A 442 21.78 -30.37 -6.96
CA ASN A 442 20.87 -31.03 -6.03
C ASN A 442 21.58 -32.05 -5.14
N GLU A 443 22.39 -32.95 -5.73
CA GLU A 443 23.13 -33.97 -4.97
C GLU A 443 24.06 -33.34 -3.92
N TYR A 444 24.85 -32.34 -4.33
CA TYR A 444 25.72 -31.60 -3.41
C TYR A 444 24.92 -30.93 -2.29
N ARG A 445 23.81 -30.27 -2.62
CA ARG A 445 22.96 -29.56 -1.65
C ARG A 445 22.31 -30.51 -0.67
N CYS A 446 21.78 -31.64 -1.14
CA CYS A 446 21.23 -32.70 -0.29
C CYS A 446 22.29 -33.17 0.70
N LYS A 447 23.50 -33.52 0.23
CA LYS A 447 24.60 -33.95 1.09
C LYS A 447 24.98 -32.88 2.12
N GLU A 448 25.21 -31.65 1.70
CA GLU A 448 25.60 -30.55 2.60
C GLU A 448 24.56 -30.30 3.71
N VAL A 449 23.28 -30.26 3.33
CA VAL A 449 22.18 -30.07 4.29
C VAL A 449 22.12 -31.23 5.27
N LEU A 450 22.21 -32.46 4.78
CA LEU A 450 22.08 -33.67 5.61
C LEU A 450 23.27 -33.85 6.57
N GLU A 451 24.49 -33.56 6.14
CA GLU A 451 25.68 -33.60 7.01
C GLU A 451 25.56 -32.60 8.16
N LYS A 452 25.19 -31.34 7.87
CA LYS A 452 24.99 -30.31 8.90
C LYS A 452 23.82 -30.63 9.81
N PHE A 453 22.74 -31.18 9.26
CA PHE A 453 21.59 -31.63 10.03
C PHE A 453 21.93 -32.79 10.97
N LEU A 454 22.75 -33.74 10.53
CA LEU A 454 23.19 -34.85 11.36
C LEU A 454 24.10 -34.38 12.49
N LEU A 455 25.01 -33.43 12.24
CA LEU A 455 25.82 -32.81 13.30
C LEU A 455 24.93 -32.09 14.34
N PHE A 456 23.90 -31.38 13.89
CA PHE A 456 22.90 -30.78 14.78
C PHE A 456 22.14 -31.84 15.59
N LEU A 457 21.72 -32.95 14.96
CA LEU A 457 21.01 -34.04 15.63
C LEU A 457 21.90 -34.75 16.67
N GLU A 458 23.18 -34.97 16.36
CA GLU A 458 24.14 -35.55 17.30
C GLU A 458 24.41 -34.63 18.49
N GLY A 459 24.43 -33.32 18.28
CA GLY A 459 24.54 -32.32 19.35
C GLY A 459 23.29 -32.23 20.22
N THR A 460 22.12 -32.54 19.66
CA THR A 460 20.82 -32.45 20.35
C THR A 460 20.26 -33.80 20.80
N LYS A 461 20.99 -34.91 20.60
CA LYS A 461 20.53 -36.29 20.85
C LYS A 461 20.07 -36.59 22.27
N GLN A 462 20.44 -35.77 23.26
CA GLN A 462 19.95 -35.90 24.64
C GLN A 462 18.55 -35.32 24.84
N VAL A 463 18.14 -34.38 23.98
CA VAL A 463 16.83 -33.74 24.02
C VAL A 463 15.83 -34.61 23.24
N ARG A 464 15.23 -35.56 23.95
CA ARG A 464 14.29 -36.54 23.39
C ARG A 464 13.22 -35.94 22.46
N PRO A 465 12.42 -34.93 22.83
CA PRO A 465 11.31 -34.47 21.98
C PRO A 465 11.81 -33.81 20.67
N THR A 466 12.94 -33.11 20.72
CA THR A 466 13.59 -32.52 19.55
C THR A 466 14.14 -33.58 18.62
N THR A 467 14.85 -34.57 19.19
CA THR A 467 15.41 -35.70 18.45
C THR A 467 14.31 -36.49 17.76
N GLU A 468 13.20 -36.76 18.45
CA GLU A 468 12.03 -37.47 17.91
C GLU A 468 11.42 -36.72 16.72
N THR A 469 11.24 -35.41 16.85
CA THR A 469 10.67 -34.54 15.81
C THR A 469 11.56 -34.51 14.58
N CYS A 470 12.87 -34.35 14.76
CA CYS A 470 13.87 -34.38 13.69
C CYS A 470 13.88 -35.72 12.94
N ILE A 471 13.87 -36.84 13.67
CA ILE A 471 13.89 -38.18 13.05
C ILE A 471 12.60 -38.41 12.27
N ARG A 472 11.43 -38.08 12.83
CA ARG A 472 10.15 -38.20 12.12
C ARG A 472 10.14 -37.40 10.83
N TRP A 473 10.56 -36.13 10.90
CA TRP A 473 10.66 -35.26 9.73
C TRP A 473 11.63 -35.82 8.67
N LEU A 474 12.82 -36.29 9.08
CA LEU A 474 13.77 -36.87 8.15
C LEU A 474 13.20 -38.12 7.48
N THR A 475 12.55 -39.01 8.25
CA THR A 475 11.91 -40.22 7.69
C THR A 475 10.78 -39.91 6.71
N SER A 476 10.07 -38.78 6.85
CA SER A 476 9.08 -38.37 5.85
C SER A 476 9.72 -37.91 4.54
N ILE A 477 10.89 -37.25 4.60
CA ILE A 477 11.57 -36.72 3.41
C ILE A 477 12.34 -37.80 2.65
N VAL A 478 12.87 -38.80 3.34
CA VAL A 478 13.64 -39.90 2.74
C VAL A 478 12.85 -40.59 1.61
N VAL A 479 11.53 -40.65 1.70
CA VAL A 479 10.66 -41.27 0.68
C VAL A 479 10.47 -40.37 -0.55
N GLU A 480 10.70 -39.06 -0.43
CA GLU A 480 10.39 -38.07 -1.45
C GLU A 480 11.58 -37.74 -2.37
N ASN A 481 12.82 -37.99 -1.94
CA ASN A 481 14.03 -37.60 -2.67
C ASN A 481 15.09 -38.72 -2.67
N GLU A 482 15.46 -39.18 -3.88
CA GLU A 482 16.42 -40.26 -4.09
C GLU A 482 17.80 -39.98 -3.48
N HIS A 483 18.33 -38.76 -3.62
CA HIS A 483 19.63 -38.39 -3.04
C HIS A 483 19.59 -38.39 -1.52
N VAL A 484 18.48 -37.96 -0.92
CA VAL A 484 18.29 -38.02 0.53
C VAL A 484 18.21 -39.47 0.99
N MET A 485 17.50 -40.32 0.23
CA MET A 485 17.39 -41.74 0.50
C MET A 485 18.75 -42.44 0.49
N THR A 486 19.53 -42.27 -0.58
CA THR A 486 20.87 -42.87 -0.70
C THR A 486 21.77 -42.44 0.45
N TRP A 487 21.86 -41.13 0.72
CA TRP A 487 22.68 -40.62 1.81
C TRP A 487 22.21 -41.13 3.18
N PHE A 488 20.90 -41.26 3.40
CA PHE A 488 20.34 -41.77 4.66
C PHE A 488 20.74 -43.22 4.91
N TYR A 489 20.69 -44.08 3.90
CA TYR A 489 21.12 -45.48 4.02
C TYR A 489 22.62 -45.61 4.26
N ASP A 490 23.44 -44.76 3.63
CA ASP A 490 24.89 -44.74 3.85
C ASP A 490 25.26 -44.37 5.31
N HIS A 491 24.38 -43.62 5.99
CA HIS A 491 24.56 -43.15 7.37
C HIS A 491 23.63 -43.84 8.37
N LEU A 492 22.96 -44.92 7.98
CA LEU A 492 21.92 -45.59 8.77
C LEU A 492 22.41 -45.96 10.18
N ASN A 493 23.65 -46.41 10.30
CA ASN A 493 24.26 -46.79 11.58
C ASN A 493 24.25 -45.62 12.58
N ARG A 494 24.58 -44.40 12.14
CA ARG A 494 24.59 -43.21 13.01
C ARG A 494 23.19 -42.87 13.51
N PHE A 495 22.17 -43.02 12.66
CA PHE A 495 20.77 -42.83 13.06
C PHE A 495 20.28 -43.93 14.02
N GLN A 496 20.68 -45.18 13.79
CA GLN A 496 20.38 -46.29 14.69
C GLN A 496 20.98 -46.05 16.08
N ASP A 497 22.22 -45.58 16.17
CA ASP A 497 22.85 -45.22 17.45
C ASP A 497 22.05 -44.15 18.21
N ILE A 498 21.58 -43.12 17.50
CA ILE A 498 20.74 -42.07 18.10
C ILE A 498 19.39 -42.64 18.56
N CYS A 499 18.75 -43.50 17.76
CA CYS A 499 17.49 -44.16 18.12
C CYS A 499 17.66 -45.09 19.34
N ASN A 500 18.75 -45.85 19.38
CA ASN A 500 19.05 -46.81 20.44
C ASN A 500 19.20 -46.12 21.81
N LEU A 501 19.76 -44.90 21.83
CA LEU A 501 19.84 -44.08 23.05
C LEU A 501 18.46 -43.81 23.69
N HIS A 502 17.40 -43.78 22.89
CA HIS A 502 16.02 -43.54 23.35
C HIS A 502 15.15 -44.80 23.38
N GLY A 503 15.72 -45.97 23.05
CA GLY A 503 14.98 -47.22 22.92
C GLY A 503 14.01 -47.24 21.73
N TRP A 504 14.28 -46.45 20.69
CA TRP A 504 13.47 -46.43 19.47
C TRP A 504 14.00 -47.43 18.44
N VAL A 505 13.08 -47.99 17.65
CA VAL A 505 13.42 -48.85 16.52
C VAL A 505 13.07 -48.11 15.24
N LEU A 506 14.08 -47.85 14.42
CA LEU A 506 13.89 -47.22 13.12
C LEU A 506 13.39 -48.27 12.13
N LYS A 507 12.10 -48.19 11.76
CA LYS A 507 11.50 -49.08 10.76
C LYS A 507 11.74 -48.49 9.37
N THR A 508 12.72 -49.00 8.65
CA THR A 508 12.86 -48.74 7.21
C THR A 508 11.72 -49.46 6.49
N ARG A 509 10.86 -48.70 5.81
CA ARG A 509 9.82 -49.26 4.93
C ARG A 509 10.37 -49.52 3.55
#